data_AF-A0A842XAQ4-F1
#
_entry.id   AF-A0A842XAQ4-F1
#
_cell.length_a   1.000
_cell.length_b   1.000
_cell.length_c   1.000
_cell.angle_alpha   90.00
_cell.angle_beta   90.00
_cell.angle_gamma   90.00
#
_symmetry.space_group_name_H-M   'P 1'
#
loop_
_entity.id
_entity.type
_entity.pdbx_description
1 polymer ?
#
loop_
_entity_poly.entity_id
_entity_poly.type
_entity_poly.pdbx_seq_one_letter_code
_entity_poly.pdbx_strand_id
1 'polypeptide(L)'
;MKPKPIYERSWAELTNRERTSKEKSLEVLSKVRHGQSLTKASKELRTTPETVIKHTGAFRKIKGKWIAKSQDRISRVMGIYENGKQEWIEVRDSRIASKIGKYNSAVNEFLRTGNVNVLNEFKKPFKDAHGKLHYFETEPEKLYEIAEQQEEPEFYEIYKI
;
A
#
# COMPACT_ATOMS: atom_id res chain seq x y z
N MET A 1 -25.05 1.30 18.74
CA MET A 1 -23.61 0.95 18.58
C MET A 1 -22.88 2.16 18.00
N LYS A 2 -21.66 2.47 18.48
CA LYS A 2 -20.83 3.50 17.83
C LYS A 2 -20.32 2.94 16.48
N PRO A 3 -20.26 3.74 15.41
CA PRO A 3 -19.72 3.28 14.14
C PRO A 3 -18.25 2.89 14.32
N LYS A 4 -17.79 1.87 13.58
CA LYS A 4 -16.39 1.44 13.58
C LYS A 4 -15.47 2.63 13.26
N PRO A 5 -14.29 2.75 13.91
CA PRO A 5 -13.29 3.73 13.53
C PRO A 5 -12.89 3.62 12.06
N ILE A 6 -12.53 4.73 11.42
CA ILE A 6 -12.20 4.77 9.97
C ILE A 6 -11.08 3.79 9.61
N TYR A 7 -10.08 3.64 10.48
CA TYR A 7 -8.94 2.74 10.24
C TYR A 7 -9.30 1.25 10.31
N GLU A 8 -10.44 0.88 10.88
CA GLU A 8 -10.95 -0.49 10.94
C GLU A 8 -11.94 -0.83 9.81
N ARG A 9 -12.37 0.18 9.05
CA ARG A 9 -13.31 0.01 7.93
C ARG A 9 -12.61 -0.52 6.69
N SER A 10 -13.29 -1.39 5.95
CA SER A 10 -12.84 -1.87 4.65
C SER A 10 -12.90 -0.77 3.60
N TRP A 11 -12.23 -0.97 2.48
CA TRP A 11 -12.22 0.00 1.38
C TRP A 11 -13.62 0.35 0.85
N ALA A 12 -14.50 -0.66 0.78
CA ALA A 12 -15.87 -0.52 0.32
C ALA A 12 -16.75 0.32 1.25
N GLU A 13 -16.43 0.37 2.55
CA GLU A 13 -17.17 1.13 3.57
C GLU A 13 -16.78 2.62 3.63
N LEU A 14 -15.79 3.07 2.85
CA LEU A 14 -15.27 4.44 2.87
C LEU A 14 -15.83 5.29 1.73
N THR A 15 -16.17 6.54 2.04
CA THR A 15 -16.45 7.57 1.02
C THR A 15 -15.18 7.96 0.25
N ASN A 16 -15.31 8.53 -0.94
CA ASN A 16 -14.14 8.99 -1.74
C ASN A 16 -13.24 9.97 -0.97
N ARG A 17 -13.84 10.87 -0.16
CA ARG A 17 -13.09 11.79 0.70
C ARG A 17 -12.33 11.06 1.81
N GLU A 18 -12.94 10.05 2.44
CA GLU A 18 -12.29 9.24 3.47
C GLU A 18 -11.17 8.38 2.88
N ARG A 19 -11.36 7.81 1.68
CA ARG A 19 -10.32 7.07 0.93
C ARG A 19 -9.11 7.94 0.69
N THR A 20 -9.29 9.11 0.07
CA THR A 20 -8.22 10.08 -0.20
C THR A 20 -7.48 10.47 1.09
N SER A 21 -8.22 10.71 2.17
CA SER A 21 -7.63 11.08 3.47
C SER A 21 -6.87 9.91 4.10
N LYS A 22 -7.36 8.67 3.95
CA LYS A 22 -6.73 7.45 4.44
C LYS A 22 -5.44 7.15 3.67
N GLU A 23 -5.44 7.28 2.34
CA GLU A 23 -4.25 7.11 1.50
C GLU A 23 -3.13 8.06 1.91
N LYS A 24 -3.42 9.37 1.96
CA LYS A 24 -2.46 10.38 2.45
C LYS A 24 -1.94 10.04 3.84
N SER A 25 -2.83 9.57 4.73
CA SER A 25 -2.45 9.21 6.11
C SER A 25 -1.57 7.97 6.17
N LEU A 26 -1.77 6.99 5.29
CA LEU A 26 -0.91 5.81 5.17
C LEU A 26 0.47 6.19 4.61
N GLU A 27 0.54 7.12 3.67
CA GLU A 27 1.80 7.65 3.15
C GLU A 27 2.58 8.42 4.23
N VAL A 28 1.90 9.30 5.01
CA VAL A 28 2.50 9.93 6.19
C VAL A 28 3.03 8.88 7.17
N LEU A 29 2.22 7.86 7.49
CA LEU A 29 2.63 6.78 8.40
C LEU A 29 3.89 6.07 7.89
N SER A 30 3.97 5.79 6.59
CA SER A 30 5.17 5.21 5.95
C SER A 30 6.39 6.11 6.15
N LYS A 31 6.28 7.39 5.81
CA LYS A 31 7.33 8.40 6.01
C LYS A 31 7.82 8.49 7.46
N VAL A 32 6.89 8.44 8.42
CA VAL A 32 7.24 8.47 9.85
C VAL A 32 7.98 7.21 10.29
N ARG A 33 7.58 6.03 9.79
CA ARG A 33 8.30 4.78 10.05
C ARG A 33 9.72 4.80 9.49
N HIS A 34 9.99 5.59 8.46
CA HIS A 34 11.31 5.83 7.88
C HIS A 34 12.05 7.04 8.49
N GLY A 35 11.63 7.52 9.66
CA GLY A 35 12.38 8.49 10.45
C GLY A 35 11.97 9.95 10.29
N GLN A 36 10.98 10.27 9.45
CA GLN A 36 10.44 11.63 9.39
C GLN A 36 9.55 11.93 10.61
N SER A 37 9.52 13.19 11.07
CA SER A 37 8.56 13.59 12.11
C SER A 37 7.12 13.60 11.56
N LEU A 38 6.14 13.27 12.41
CA LEU A 38 4.72 13.29 12.03
C LEU A 38 4.30 14.66 11.46
N THR A 39 4.69 15.75 12.11
CA THR A 39 4.37 17.11 11.66
C THR A 39 4.93 17.42 10.27
N LYS A 40 6.21 17.08 10.02
CA LYS A 40 6.85 17.32 8.70
C LYS A 40 6.17 16.52 7.61
N ALA A 41 5.97 15.21 7.82
CA ALA A 41 5.35 14.34 6.84
C ALA A 41 3.88 14.72 6.57
N SER A 42 3.12 15.10 7.60
CA SER A 42 1.76 15.63 7.44
C SER A 42 1.73 16.90 6.58
N LYS A 43 2.66 17.84 6.81
CA LYS A 43 2.75 19.08 6.05
C LYS A 43 3.07 18.84 4.58
N GLU A 44 4.02 17.95 4.28
CA GLU A 44 4.39 17.56 2.90
C GLU A 44 3.15 17.08 2.11
N LEU A 45 2.27 16.31 2.75
CA LEU A 45 1.08 15.72 2.12
C LEU A 45 -0.20 16.54 2.30
N ARG A 46 -0.09 17.79 2.75
CA ARG A 46 -1.21 18.72 2.96
C ARG A 46 -2.33 18.09 3.81
N THR A 47 -1.95 17.46 4.92
CA THR A 47 -2.84 16.89 5.94
C THR A 47 -2.40 17.32 7.34
N THR A 48 -3.15 16.95 8.38
CA THR A 48 -2.81 17.27 9.78
C THR A 48 -2.41 16.02 10.57
N PRO A 49 -1.53 16.13 11.58
CA PRO A 49 -1.21 15.03 12.49
C PRO A 49 -2.45 14.35 13.07
N GLU A 50 -3.47 15.12 13.44
CA GLU A 50 -4.74 14.65 14.02
C GLU A 50 -5.50 13.80 13.01
N THR A 51 -5.56 14.24 11.75
CA THR A 51 -6.19 13.48 10.66
C THR A 51 -5.48 12.15 10.44
N VAL A 52 -4.14 12.17 10.42
CA VAL A 52 -3.33 10.97 10.25
C VAL A 52 -3.55 9.97 11.38
N ILE A 53 -3.55 10.44 12.63
CA ILE A 53 -3.80 9.58 13.80
C ILE A 53 -5.23 8.99 13.73
N LYS A 54 -6.23 9.80 13.38
CA LYS A 54 -7.63 9.37 13.24
C LYS A 54 -7.83 8.33 12.14
N HIS A 55 -7.17 8.50 10.99
CA HIS A 55 -7.34 7.61 9.83
C HIS A 55 -6.48 6.35 9.87
N THR A 56 -5.51 6.26 10.78
CA THR A 56 -4.61 5.11 10.88
C THR A 56 -4.72 4.33 12.18
N GLY A 57 -4.98 4.99 13.31
CA GLY A 57 -4.89 4.32 14.63
C GLY A 57 -3.50 3.70 14.92
N ALA A 58 -2.48 4.07 14.12
CA ALA A 58 -1.16 3.43 14.12
C ALA A 58 -0.12 4.21 14.93
N PHE A 59 -0.54 5.14 15.78
CA PHE A 59 0.33 5.93 16.64
C PHE A 59 0.05 5.64 18.10
N ARG A 60 1.08 5.78 18.94
CA ARG A 60 0.97 5.75 20.41
C ARG A 60 1.74 6.93 20.98
N LYS A 61 1.30 7.41 22.15
CA LYS A 61 1.97 8.51 22.84
C LYS A 61 3.00 7.94 23.83
N ILE A 62 4.27 8.32 23.70
CA ILE A 62 5.36 7.94 24.60
C ILE A 62 6.04 9.21 25.07
N LYS A 63 6.07 9.44 26.39
CA LYS A 63 6.65 10.65 27.01
C LYS A 63 6.19 11.95 26.32
N GLY A 64 4.89 12.05 26.05
CA GLY A 64 4.28 13.21 25.38
C GLY A 64 4.40 13.26 23.86
N LYS A 65 5.23 12.40 23.23
CA LYS A 65 5.48 12.39 21.78
C LYS A 65 4.68 11.29 21.07
N TRP A 66 4.15 11.59 19.89
CA TRP A 66 3.52 10.60 19.02
C TRP A 66 4.59 9.76 18.31
N ILE A 67 4.49 8.44 18.45
CA ILE A 67 5.40 7.47 17.84
C ILE A 67 4.58 6.46 17.03
N ALA A 68 4.97 6.23 15.78
CA ALA A 68 4.35 5.22 14.93
C ALA A 68 4.59 3.81 15.50
N LYS A 69 3.56 2.97 15.47
CA LYS A 69 3.67 1.53 15.73
C LYS A 69 4.45 0.90 14.57
N SER A 70 5.31 -0.07 14.87
CA SER A 70 6.04 -0.84 13.85
C SER A 70 5.10 -1.60 12.93
N GLN A 71 3.95 -2.05 13.46
CA GLN A 71 2.92 -2.77 12.73
C GLN A 71 1.54 -2.21 13.03
N ASP A 72 0.63 -2.40 12.08
CA ASP A 72 -0.78 -2.06 12.18
C ASP A 72 -1.67 -3.09 11.45
N ARG A 73 -2.97 -3.03 11.73
CA ARG A 73 -4.04 -3.83 11.10
C ARG A 73 -4.98 -2.95 10.26
N ILE A 74 -4.44 -1.96 9.57
CA ILE A 74 -5.24 -1.06 8.74
C ILE A 74 -5.42 -1.71 7.38
N SER A 75 -6.67 -1.83 6.92
CA SER A 75 -6.93 -2.29 5.57
C SER A 75 -6.53 -1.24 4.52
N ARG A 76 -5.94 -1.68 3.41
CA ARG A 76 -5.50 -0.82 2.31
C ARG A 76 -5.50 -1.57 0.98
N VAL A 77 -5.76 -0.86 -0.10
CA VAL A 77 -5.70 -1.41 -1.46
C VAL A 77 -4.30 -1.22 -2.02
N MET A 78 -3.72 -2.26 -2.62
CA MET A 78 -2.40 -2.24 -3.23
C MET A 78 -2.41 -2.98 -4.56
N GLY A 79 -1.65 -2.45 -5.53
CA GLY A 79 -1.42 -3.11 -6.81
C GLY A 79 -0.36 -4.20 -6.67
N ILE A 80 -0.64 -5.35 -7.28
CA ILE A 80 0.30 -6.46 -7.50
C ILE A 80 0.27 -6.86 -8.97
N TYR A 81 1.24 -7.65 -9.40
CA TYR A 81 1.15 -8.40 -10.65
C TYR A 81 0.92 -9.86 -10.33
N GLU A 82 -0.05 -10.47 -11.00
CA GLU A 82 -0.46 -11.86 -10.82
C GLU A 82 -1.05 -12.38 -12.13
N ASN A 83 -0.65 -13.58 -12.57
CA ASN A 83 -1.13 -14.22 -13.79
C ASN A 83 -0.99 -13.33 -15.04
N GLY A 84 0.16 -12.66 -15.20
CA GLY A 84 0.42 -11.82 -16.38
C GLY A 84 -0.38 -10.51 -16.45
N LYS A 85 -0.97 -10.04 -15.34
CA LYS A 85 -1.71 -8.75 -15.31
C LYS A 85 -1.60 -8.03 -13.97
N GLN A 86 -1.98 -6.76 -13.96
CA GLN A 86 -2.10 -5.96 -12.74
C GLN A 86 -3.43 -6.22 -12.03
N GLU A 87 -3.34 -6.47 -10.72
CA GLU A 87 -4.49 -6.70 -9.85
C GLU A 87 -4.45 -5.73 -8.66
N TRP A 88 -5.61 -5.22 -8.26
CA TRP A 88 -5.75 -4.34 -7.09
C TRP A 88 -6.45 -5.10 -5.96
N ILE A 89 -5.72 -5.35 -4.88
CA ILE A 89 -6.19 -6.17 -3.77
C ILE A 89 -6.22 -5.41 -2.47
N GLU A 90 -7.24 -5.66 -1.64
CA GLU A 90 -7.28 -5.14 -0.26
C GLU A 90 -6.48 -6.06 0.66
N VAL A 91 -5.56 -5.51 1.46
CA VAL A 91 -4.79 -6.25 2.47
C VAL A 91 -5.11 -5.74 3.86
N ARG A 92 -5.13 -6.64 4.87
CA ARG A 92 -5.57 -6.33 6.25
C ARG A 92 -4.51 -5.66 7.12
N ASP A 93 -3.22 -5.79 6.78
CA ASP A 93 -2.17 -5.39 7.70
C ASP A 93 -0.88 -4.91 7.02
N SER A 94 -0.08 -4.20 7.81
CA SER A 94 1.21 -3.64 7.39
C SER A 94 2.24 -4.67 6.95
N ARG A 95 2.17 -5.93 7.39
CA ARG A 95 3.19 -6.95 7.07
C ARG A 95 3.03 -7.40 5.62
N ILE A 96 1.80 -7.70 5.22
CA ILE A 96 1.49 -8.02 3.82
C ILE A 96 1.72 -6.80 2.93
N ALA A 97 1.30 -5.62 3.38
CA ALA A 97 1.56 -4.39 2.64
C ALA A 97 3.05 -4.13 2.39
N SER A 98 3.90 -4.33 3.41
CA SER A 98 5.34 -4.23 3.25
C SER A 98 5.91 -5.31 2.32
N LYS A 99 5.36 -6.53 2.33
CA LYS A 99 5.76 -7.58 1.38
C LYS A 99 5.44 -7.17 -0.07
N ILE A 100 4.26 -6.60 -0.31
CA ILE A 100 3.87 -6.08 -1.63
C ILE A 100 4.77 -4.90 -2.03
N GLY A 101 5.05 -3.96 -1.12
CA GLY A 101 5.94 -2.85 -1.42
C GLY A 101 7.36 -3.29 -1.81
N LYS A 102 7.89 -4.33 -1.14
CA LYS A 102 9.18 -4.94 -1.51
C LYS A 102 9.11 -5.62 -2.87
N TYR A 103 8.02 -6.35 -3.13
CA TYR A 103 7.78 -6.97 -4.43
C TYR A 103 7.80 -5.94 -5.56
N ASN A 104 7.03 -4.86 -5.45
CA ASN A 104 7.00 -3.81 -6.46
C ASN A 104 8.38 -3.16 -6.65
N SER A 105 9.16 -3.01 -5.57
CA SER A 105 10.55 -2.50 -5.65
C SER A 105 11.47 -3.47 -6.40
N ALA A 106 11.33 -4.78 -6.13
CA ALA A 106 12.10 -5.82 -6.80
C ALA A 106 11.73 -5.95 -8.28
N VAL A 107 10.45 -5.84 -8.64
CA VAL A 107 10.01 -5.81 -10.04
C VAL A 107 10.61 -4.61 -10.76
N ASN A 108 10.56 -3.41 -10.17
CA ASN A 108 11.18 -2.22 -10.76
C ASN A 108 12.70 -2.39 -10.95
N GLU A 109 13.38 -3.02 -9.99
CA GLU A 109 14.81 -3.32 -10.11
C GLU A 109 15.08 -4.35 -11.21
N PHE A 110 14.28 -5.41 -11.28
CA PHE A 110 14.36 -6.42 -12.32
C PHE A 110 14.16 -5.80 -13.71
N LEU A 111 13.08 -5.05 -13.94
CA LEU A 111 12.79 -4.41 -15.23
C LEU A 111 13.91 -3.46 -15.67
N ARG A 112 14.57 -2.78 -14.71
CA ARG A 112 15.68 -1.87 -15.00
C ARG A 112 17.01 -2.58 -15.29
N THR A 113 17.24 -3.76 -14.73
CA THR A 113 18.58 -4.40 -14.69
C THR A 113 18.66 -5.78 -15.32
N GLY A 114 17.52 -6.42 -15.58
CA GLY A 114 17.42 -7.83 -15.93
C GLY A 114 17.78 -8.81 -14.80
N ASN A 115 18.08 -8.34 -13.57
CA ASN A 115 18.52 -9.21 -12.48
C ASN A 115 17.35 -10.03 -11.89
N VAL A 116 17.11 -11.23 -12.42
CA VAL A 116 16.03 -12.14 -11.98
C VAL A 116 16.15 -12.53 -10.50
N ASN A 117 17.34 -12.48 -9.90
CA ASN A 117 17.55 -12.96 -8.54
C ASN A 117 16.76 -12.18 -7.48
N VAL A 118 16.43 -10.91 -7.76
CA VAL A 118 15.64 -10.05 -6.85
C VAL A 118 14.22 -10.57 -6.67
N LEU A 119 13.72 -11.41 -7.59
CA LEU A 119 12.36 -11.97 -7.57
C LEU A 119 12.26 -13.24 -6.70
N ASN A 120 13.39 -13.85 -6.34
CA ASN A 120 13.40 -15.17 -5.70
C ASN A 120 12.67 -15.23 -4.35
N GLU A 121 12.59 -14.12 -3.61
CA GLU A 121 11.90 -14.07 -2.31
C GLU A 121 10.36 -14.10 -2.41
N PHE A 122 9.79 -13.93 -3.61
CA PHE A 122 8.35 -13.74 -3.82
C PHE A 122 7.57 -15.00 -4.25
N LYS A 123 8.21 -16.18 -4.23
CA LYS A 123 7.60 -17.47 -4.65
C LYS A 123 6.48 -17.97 -3.73
N LYS A 124 6.37 -17.45 -2.50
CA LYS A 124 5.36 -17.89 -1.52
C LYS A 124 4.08 -17.07 -1.65
N PRO A 125 2.90 -17.71 -1.68
CA PRO A 125 1.64 -17.01 -1.74
C PRO A 125 1.34 -16.22 -0.46
N PHE A 126 0.31 -15.39 -0.51
CA PHE A 126 -0.20 -14.64 0.63
C PHE A 126 -1.73 -14.48 0.54
N LYS A 127 -2.36 -14.10 1.65
CA LYS A 127 -3.81 -13.89 1.71
C LYS A 127 -4.16 -12.41 1.71
N ASP A 128 -5.23 -12.07 0.99
CA ASP A 128 -5.82 -10.73 1.00
C ASP A 128 -6.70 -10.49 2.25
N ALA A 129 -7.43 -9.38 2.23
CA ALA A 129 -8.38 -8.98 3.26
C ALA A 129 -9.69 -9.76 3.27
N HIS A 130 -9.91 -10.69 2.35
CA HIS A 130 -11.04 -11.61 2.30
C HIS A 130 -10.63 -13.05 2.59
N GLY A 131 -9.33 -13.33 2.68
CA GLY A 131 -8.77 -14.66 2.87
C GLY A 131 -8.49 -15.39 1.55
N LYS A 132 -8.70 -14.75 0.39
CA LYS A 132 -8.35 -15.26 -0.93
C LYS A 132 -6.82 -15.33 -1.04
N LEU A 133 -6.35 -16.41 -1.63
CA LEU A 133 -4.92 -16.67 -1.85
C LEU A 133 -4.47 -15.99 -3.14
N HIS A 134 -3.32 -15.32 -3.09
CA HIS A 134 -2.67 -14.63 -4.21
C HIS A 134 -1.20 -15.02 -4.34
N TYR A 135 -0.69 -14.94 -5.57
CA TYR A 135 0.68 -15.21 -5.97
C TYR A 135 1.27 -13.97 -6.63
N PHE A 136 2.53 -13.68 -6.32
CA PHE A 136 3.27 -12.65 -7.05
C PHE A 136 3.73 -13.21 -8.39
N GLU A 137 3.60 -12.42 -9.45
CA GLU A 137 4.21 -12.73 -10.74
C GLU A 137 5.74 -12.68 -10.59
N THR A 138 6.42 -13.75 -11.00
CA THR A 138 7.89 -13.82 -10.93
C THR A 138 8.49 -14.31 -12.24
N GLU A 139 7.66 -14.55 -13.24
CA GLU A 139 8.09 -14.93 -14.57
C GLU A 139 8.60 -13.69 -15.33
N PRO A 140 9.89 -13.66 -15.73
CA PRO A 140 10.50 -12.52 -16.39
C PRO A 140 9.73 -12.03 -17.62
N GLU A 141 9.31 -12.96 -18.48
CA GLU A 141 8.60 -12.65 -19.73
C GLU A 141 7.27 -11.92 -19.45
N LYS A 142 6.45 -12.46 -18.54
CA LYS A 142 5.19 -11.82 -18.13
C LYS A 142 5.40 -10.44 -17.50
N LEU A 143 6.46 -10.25 -16.73
CA LEU A 143 6.74 -8.93 -16.14
C LEU A 143 7.12 -7.90 -17.21
N TYR A 144 7.84 -8.29 -18.25
CA TYR A 144 8.09 -7.41 -19.40
C TYR A 144 6.80 -7.13 -20.18
N GLU A 145 5.98 -8.15 -20.48
CA GLU A 145 4.68 -7.96 -21.16
C GLU A 145 3.78 -6.98 -20.41
N ILE A 146 3.70 -7.09 -19.08
CA ILE A 146 2.93 -6.17 -18.24
C ILE A 146 3.51 -4.75 -18.34
N ALA A 147 4.84 -4.60 -18.32
CA ALA A 147 5.48 -3.29 -18.41
C ALA A 147 5.21 -2.62 -19.76
N GLU A 148 5.33 -3.38 -20.86
CA GLU A 148 5.03 -2.91 -22.22
C GLU A 148 3.56 -2.47 -22.34
N GLN A 149 2.61 -3.24 -21.80
CA GLN A 149 1.20 -2.86 -21.76
C GLN A 149 0.92 -1.58 -20.95
N GLN A 150 1.77 -1.25 -19.99
CA GLN A 150 1.66 -0.01 -19.21
C GLN A 150 2.30 1.19 -19.91
N GLU A 151 3.33 0.95 -20.72
CA GLU A 151 4.01 1.97 -21.54
C GLU A 151 3.24 2.32 -22.82
N GLU A 152 2.30 1.47 -23.25
CA GLU A 152 1.31 1.74 -24.30
C GLU A 152 -0.05 2.14 -23.70
N PRO A 153 -0.24 3.37 -23.17
CA PRO A 153 -1.52 3.79 -22.66
C PRO A 153 -2.45 4.09 -23.85
N GLU A 154 -3.21 3.09 -24.30
CA GLU A 154 -4.54 3.39 -24.82
C GLU A 154 -5.34 4.09 -23.71
N PHE A 155 -5.43 5.42 -23.76
CA PHE A 155 -6.61 6.21 -23.38
C PHE A 155 -7.48 5.68 -22.21
N TYR A 156 -6.95 5.62 -20.98
CA TYR A 156 -7.78 5.46 -19.78
C TYR A 156 -7.67 6.66 -18.84
N GLU A 157 -7.98 7.85 -19.38
CA GLU A 157 -8.43 9.02 -18.61
C GLU A 157 -9.91 8.86 -18.21
N ILE A 158 -10.33 7.76 -17.59
CA ILE A 158 -11.71 7.66 -17.10
C ILE A 158 -11.70 6.82 -15.83
N TYR A 159 -12.44 7.25 -14.81
CA TYR A 159 -12.50 6.69 -13.45
C TYR A 159 -11.41 7.15 -12.46
N LYS A 160 -11.07 8.43 -12.53
CA LYS A 160 -10.98 9.24 -11.29
C LYS A 160 -12.20 10.15 -11.21
N ILE A 161 -13.31 9.61 -10.69
CA ILE A 161 -14.49 10.37 -10.25
C ILE A 161 -14.81 9.96 -8.81
#